data_AF-A0A382P5G1-F1
#
_entry.id   AF-A0A382P5G1-F1
#
_cell.length_a   1.000
_cell.length_b   1.000
_cell.length_c   1.000
_cell.angle_alpha   90.00
_cell.angle_beta   90.00
_cell.angle_gamma   90.00
#
_symmetry.space_group_name_H-M   'P 1'
#
loop_
_entity.id
_entity.type
_entity.pdbx_description
1 polymer ?
#
loop_
_entity_poly.entity_id
_entity_poly.type
_entity_poly.pdbx_seq_one_letter_code
_entity_poly.pdbx_strand_id
1 'polypeptide(L)'
;MKSGSAISVLSIILCLTVTADARVWRDSYGHSVEAEFVRMSGESVHLRRALDGRIIQINFGILSPQDKAFLRHRASGSKSFKIMEAVKRVDAAVEVGLKE
;
A
#
# COMPACT_ATOMS: atom_id res chain seq x y z
N MET A 1 22.77 48.34 26.40
CA MET A 1 23.30 46.95 26.49
C MET A 1 22.14 46.00 26.24
N LYS A 2 22.13 45.32 25.09
CA LYS A 2 21.11 44.34 24.69
C LYS A 2 21.67 42.95 24.99
N SER A 3 21.08 42.23 25.92
CA SER A 3 21.43 40.81 26.12
C SER A 3 20.22 40.05 26.66
N GLY A 4 19.90 38.96 25.98
CA GLY A 4 19.11 37.87 26.53
C GLY A 4 17.67 37.84 26.07
N SER A 5 17.42 37.19 24.93
CA SER A 5 16.36 36.17 24.75
C SER A 5 16.30 35.75 23.28
N ALA A 6 17.36 35.08 22.81
CA ALA A 6 17.39 34.46 21.48
C ALA A 6 17.25 32.94 21.56
N ILE A 7 16.62 32.44 22.64
CA ILE A 7 16.48 31.01 22.91
C ILE A 7 14.99 30.70 23.14
N SER A 8 14.12 31.00 22.17
CA SER A 8 12.71 30.57 22.24
C SER A 8 12.02 30.37 20.89
N VAL A 9 12.80 30.18 19.82
CA VAL A 9 12.26 29.94 18.47
C VAL A 9 12.89 28.73 17.75
N LEU A 10 13.79 28.00 18.41
CA LEU A 10 14.55 26.91 17.79
C LEU A 10 14.01 25.49 18.08
N SER A 11 12.77 25.36 18.60
CA SER A 11 12.14 24.06 18.92
C SER A 11 10.87 23.74 18.13
N ILE A 12 10.58 24.46 17.03
CA ILE A 12 9.40 24.21 16.19
C ILE A 12 9.77 23.75 14.77
N ILE A 13 11.07 23.58 14.46
CA ILE A 13 11.52 23.00 13.19
C ILE A 13 11.92 21.54 13.42
N LEU A 14 10.96 20.66 13.71
CA LEU A 14 11.11 19.24 13.38
C LEU A 14 9.79 18.46 13.38
N CYS A 15 8.73 19.02 12.83
CA CYS A 15 7.75 18.13 12.20
C CYS A 15 8.26 17.87 10.78
N LEU A 16 9.30 17.05 10.67
CA LEU A 16 9.61 16.32 9.46
C LEU A 16 8.35 15.52 9.16
N THR A 17 7.43 16.10 8.40
CA THR A 17 6.34 15.34 7.80
C THR A 17 7.02 14.35 6.87
N VAL A 18 7.27 13.15 7.39
CA VAL A 18 7.58 11.99 6.58
C VAL A 18 6.38 11.85 5.66
N THR A 19 6.50 12.43 4.47
CA THR A 19 5.65 12.20 3.31
C THR A 19 6.00 10.82 2.76
N ALA A 20 5.81 9.81 3.59
CA ALA A 20 5.52 8.46 3.13
C ALA A 20 4.00 8.37 3.14
N ASP A 21 3.39 7.95 2.04
CA ASP A 21 1.92 7.78 1.90
C ASP A 21 1.49 6.52 2.68
N ALA A 22 1.88 6.47 3.95
CA ALA A 22 1.59 5.40 4.87
C ALA A 22 0.14 5.55 5.32
N ARG A 23 -0.65 4.52 5.04
CA ARG A 23 -2.06 4.46 5.43
C ARG A 23 -2.32 3.18 6.20
N VAL A 24 -3.43 3.14 6.91
CA VAL A 24 -3.91 1.92 7.56
C VAL A 24 -4.54 1.01 6.51
N TRP A 25 -3.89 -0.12 6.27
CA TRP A 25 -4.41 -1.22 5.45
C TRP A 25 -5.16 -2.18 6.33
N ARG A 26 -6.31 -2.68 5.87
CA ARG A 26 -7.11 -3.64 6.62
C ARG A 26 -7.29 -4.92 5.82
N ASP A 27 -7.04 -6.04 6.46
CA ASP A 27 -7.29 -7.37 5.90
C ASP A 27 -8.70 -7.87 6.26
N SER A 28 -9.18 -8.89 5.56
CA SER A 28 -10.53 -9.47 5.73
C SER A 28 -10.73 -10.17 7.08
N TYR A 29 -9.66 -10.57 7.76
CA TYR A 29 -9.65 -11.11 9.12
C TYR A 29 -9.69 -10.01 10.20
N GLY A 30 -9.64 -8.73 9.81
CA GLY A 30 -9.74 -7.59 10.73
C GLY A 30 -8.39 -7.09 11.25
N HIS A 31 -7.26 -7.68 10.85
CA HIS A 31 -5.96 -7.11 11.18
C HIS A 31 -5.74 -5.83 10.37
N SER A 32 -5.09 -4.86 11.02
CA SER A 32 -4.77 -3.58 10.43
C SER A 32 -3.26 -3.35 10.50
N VAL A 33 -2.67 -2.85 9.42
CA VAL A 33 -1.26 -2.53 9.35
C VAL A 33 -1.07 -1.15 8.74
N GLU A 34 -0.32 -0.30 9.45
CA GLU A 34 0.07 1.00 8.91
C GLU A 34 1.31 0.83 8.02
N ALA A 35 1.13 1.10 6.73
CA ALA A 35 2.15 0.88 5.74
C ALA A 35 1.95 1.73 4.48
N GLU A 36 3.04 1.96 3.75
CA GLU A 36 3.03 2.58 2.43
C GLU A 36 2.94 1.51 1.34
N PHE A 37 2.16 1.77 0.30
CA PHE A 37 2.15 0.91 -0.90
C PHE A 37 3.44 1.09 -1.70
N VAL A 38 4.21 0.00 -1.85
CA VAL A 38 5.45 0.01 -2.65
C VAL A 38 5.13 -0.42 -4.08
N ARG A 39 4.56 -1.62 -4.26
CA ARG A 39 4.25 -2.19 -5.57
C ARG A 39 3.30 -3.38 -5.48
N MET A 40 2.78 -3.82 -6.63
CA MET A 40 2.18 -5.14 -6.80
C MET A 40 3.01 -6.02 -7.73
N SER A 41 3.07 -7.31 -7.43
CA SER A 41 3.68 -8.37 -8.22
C SER A 41 2.69 -9.54 -8.31
N GLY A 42 1.92 -9.61 -9.40
CA GLY A 42 0.79 -10.53 -9.50
C GLY A 42 -0.24 -10.24 -8.40
N GLU A 43 -0.63 -11.26 -7.64
CA GLU A 43 -1.51 -11.13 -6.47
C GLU A 43 -0.79 -10.69 -5.20
N SER A 44 0.54 -10.54 -5.22
CA SER A 44 1.30 -10.10 -4.05
C SER A 44 1.37 -8.57 -3.99
N VAL A 45 0.92 -8.01 -2.87
CA VAL A 45 1.02 -6.59 -2.54
C VAL A 45 2.20 -6.39 -1.60
N HIS A 46 3.15 -5.56 -2.02
CA HIS A 46 4.32 -5.20 -1.22
C HIS A 46 4.04 -3.88 -0.51
N LEU A 47 3.99 -3.93 0.81
CA LEU A 47 3.73 -2.79 1.68
C LEU A 47 4.95 -2.53 2.57
N ARG A 48 5.37 -1.28 2.71
CA ARG A 48 6.44 -0.88 3.62
C ARG A 48 5.82 -0.43 4.95
N ARG A 49 6.02 -1.20 6.02
CA ARG A 49 5.51 -0.86 7.36
C ARG A 49 6.06 0.48 7.84
N ALA A 50 5.18 1.35 8.34
CA ALA A 50 5.58 2.64 8.89
C ALA A 50 6.45 2.49 10.15
N LEU A 51 6.15 1.49 10.99
CA LEU A 51 6.82 1.28 12.28
C LEU A 51 8.32 0.96 12.17
N ASP A 52 8.70 0.09 11.24
CA ASP A 52 10.05 -0.50 11.16
C ASP A 52 10.67 -0.42 9.75
N GLY A 53 9.95 0.14 8.78
CA GLY A 53 10.41 0.24 7.38
C GLY A 53 10.50 -1.09 6.62
N ARG A 54 10.19 -2.24 7.26
CA ARG A 54 10.18 -3.54 6.59
C ARG A 54 9.12 -3.63 5.50
N ILE A 55 9.50 -4.23 4.38
CA ILE A 55 8.56 -4.61 3.32
C ILE A 55 7.91 -5.94 3.73
N ILE A 56 6.59 -5.91 3.89
CA ILE A 56 5.76 -7.09 4.06
C ILE A 56 5.05 -7.41 2.74
N GLN A 57 4.86 -8.70 2.50
CA GLN A 57 4.08 -9.19 1.38
C GLN A 57 2.74 -9.71 1.90
N ILE A 58 1.65 -9.17 1.37
CA ILE A 58 0.31 -9.65 1.66
C ILE A 58 -0.40 -10.01 0.36
N ASN A 59 -1.33 -10.95 0.42
CA ASN A 59 -2.11 -11.33 -0.75
C ASN A 59 -3.19 -10.27 -1.03
N PHE A 60 -3.31 -9.83 -2.28
CA PHE A 60 -4.37 -8.94 -2.73
C PHE A 60 -5.76 -9.52 -2.40
N GLY A 61 -5.92 -10.85 -2.48
CA GLY A 61 -7.15 -11.56 -2.17
C GLY A 61 -7.61 -11.42 -0.72
N ILE A 62 -6.71 -11.23 0.24
CA ILE A 62 -7.06 -11.10 1.67
C ILE A 62 -7.37 -9.66 2.08
N LEU A 63 -7.08 -8.66 1.24
CA LEU A 63 -7.34 -7.27 1.56
C LEU A 63 -8.84 -6.95 1.62
N SER A 64 -9.19 -5.95 2.41
CA SER A 64 -10.54 -5.39 2.46
C SER A 64 -10.97 -4.89 1.07
N PRO A 65 -12.28 -4.94 0.74
CA PRO A 65 -12.78 -4.49 -0.55
C PRO A 65 -12.43 -3.02 -0.87
N GLN A 66 -12.38 -2.14 0.15
CA GLN A 66 -11.92 -0.77 0.00
C GLN A 66 -10.45 -0.68 -0.43
N ASP A 67 -9.57 -1.45 0.20
CA ASP A 67 -8.14 -1.44 -0.13
C ASP A 67 -7.86 -2.10 -1.49
N LYS A 68 -8.62 -3.12 -1.86
CA LYS A 68 -8.62 -3.69 -3.21
C LYS A 68 -8.99 -2.64 -4.26
N ALA A 69 -10.01 -1.82 -4.02
CA ALA A 69 -10.41 -0.75 -4.94
C ALA A 69 -9.32 0.34 -5.06
N PHE A 70 -8.71 0.74 -3.94
CA PHE A 70 -7.61 1.69 -3.92
C PHE A 70 -6.41 1.19 -4.75
N LEU A 71 -6.01 -0.07 -4.54
CA LEU A 71 -4.91 -0.70 -5.27
C LEU A 71 -5.22 -0.85 -6.76
N ARG A 72 -6.45 -1.14 -7.13
CA ARG A 72 -6.88 -1.16 -8.55
C ARG A 72 -6.68 0.20 -9.20
N HIS A 73 -7.08 1.28 -8.54
CA HIS A 73 -6.88 2.62 -9.06
C HIS A 73 -5.39 2.98 -9.18
N ARG A 74 -4.61 2.69 -8.14
CA ARG A 74 -3.18 3.04 -8.08
C ARG A 74 -2.29 2.17 -8.97
N ALA A 75 -2.65 0.91 -9.19
CA ALA A 75 -1.86 -0.03 -9.99
C ALA A 75 -2.34 -0.17 -11.44
N SER A 76 -3.45 0.47 -11.84
CA SER A 76 -4.02 0.39 -13.20
C SER A 76 -3.00 0.65 -14.32
N GLY A 77 -2.00 1.51 -14.07
CA GLY A 77 -0.92 1.81 -15.02
C GLY A 77 0.25 0.81 -15.03
N SER A 78 0.33 -0.12 -14.08
CA SER A 78 1.49 -1.00 -13.89
C SER A 78 1.43 -2.25 -14.76
N LYS A 79 2.57 -2.64 -15.36
CA LYS A 79 2.71 -3.91 -16.12
C LYS A 79 2.24 -5.12 -15.31
N SER A 80 2.56 -5.16 -14.02
CA SER A 80 2.15 -6.22 -13.09
C SER A 80 0.63 -6.37 -12.97
N PHE A 81 -0.11 -5.26 -12.98
CA PHE A 81 -1.57 -5.26 -12.87
C PHE A 81 -2.22 -5.78 -14.16
N LYS A 82 -1.71 -5.38 -15.33
CA LYS A 82 -2.16 -5.89 -16.64
C LYS A 82 -1.96 -7.40 -16.76
N ILE A 83 -0.82 -7.91 -16.26
CA ILE A 83 -0.54 -9.36 -16.23
C ILE A 83 -1.55 -10.07 -15.32
N MET A 84 -1.79 -9.56 -14.11
CA MET A 84 -2.79 -10.13 -13.20
C MET A 84 -4.19 -10.18 -13.82
N GLU A 85 -4.60 -9.11 -14.51
CA GLU A 85 -5.89 -9.07 -15.20
C GLU A 85 -5.96 -10.10 -16.35
N ALA A 86 -4.89 -10.24 -17.13
CA ALA A 86 -4.80 -11.24 -18.17
C ALA A 86 -4.84 -12.68 -17.61
N VAL A 87 -4.11 -12.96 -16.52
CA VAL A 87 -4.13 -14.25 -15.82
C VAL A 87 -5.55 -14.58 -15.35
N LYS A 88 -6.26 -13.61 -14.78
CA LYS A 88 -7.65 -13.80 -14.35
C LYS A 88 -8.59 -14.13 -15.52
N ARG A 89 -8.38 -13.53 -16.69
CA ARG A 89 -9.16 -13.86 -17.91
C ARG A 89 -8.90 -15.28 -18.38
N VAL A 90 -7.65 -15.75 -18.30
CA VAL A 90 -7.28 -17.13 -18.65
C VAL A 90 -7.94 -18.13 -17.69
N ASP A 91 -7.90 -17.87 -16.39
CA ASP A 91 -8.51 -18.72 -15.37
C ASP A 91 -10.03 -18.84 -15.56
N ALA A 92 -10.70 -17.71 -15.82
CA ALA A 92 -12.13 -17.68 -16.14
C ALA A 92 -12.46 -18.46 -17.43
N ALA A 93 -11.62 -18.36 -18.47
CA ALA A 93 -11.81 -19.10 -19.72
C ALA A 93 -11.59 -20.61 -19.54
N VAL A 94 -10.62 -21.02 -18.72
CA VAL A 94 -10.40 -22.41 -18.34
C VAL A 94 -11.61 -22.99 -17.62
N GLU A 95 -12.20 -22.23 -16.68
CA GLU A 95 -13.38 -22.69 -15.97
C GLU A 95 -14.57 -22.86 -16.91
N VAL A 96 -14.79 -21.92 -17.84
CA VAL A 96 -15.88 -21.99 -18.82
C VAL A 96 -15.70 -23.18 -19.78
N GLY A 97 -14.49 -23.41 -20.28
CA GLY A 97 -14.21 -24.51 -21.21
C GLY A 97 -14.29 -25.92 -20.61
N LEU A 98 -14.33 -26.03 -19.27
CA LEU A 98 -14.50 -27.30 -18.55
C LEU A 98 -15.98 -27.65 -18.32
N LYS A 99 -16.90 -26.70 -18.51
CA LYS A 99 -18.36 -26.87 -18.28
C LYS A 99 -19.11 -27.28 -19.55
N GLU A 100 -18.46 -27.21 -20.71
CA GLU A 100 -18.95 -27.62 -22.03
C GLU A 100 -18.49 -29.06 -22.34
#